data_AF-A0A497PFU6-F1
#
_entry.id   AF-A0A497PFU6-F1
#
_cell.length_a   1.000
_cell.length_b   1.000
_cell.length_c   1.000
_cell.angle_alpha   90.00
_cell.angle_beta   90.00
_cell.angle_gamma   90.00
#
_symmetry.space_group_name_H-M   'P 1'
#
loop_
_entity.id
_entity.type
_entity.pdbx_description
1 polymer ?
#
loop_
_entity_poly.entity_id
_entity_poly.type
_entity_poly.pdbx_seq_one_letter_code
_entity_poly.pdbx_strand_id
1 'polypeptide(L)'
;MKAQIDDKKESKDGALIDPDPVSIFLSILGTLGGLASIIAYIEYKMGQRVQMREQEEKTRRELSDLFMALEVENIELMGLLKGLEVILLKGTDHTIPLNQLPFEFGGIRPLFTYQGYRKFDETLLTINRKCGKMIELTSQILQRLYYYSLRIDKSLMENLIKFRDQLNIVLHASMSYDEAFRRYEEIIHQAQLLSRELRESLKRQ
;
A
#
# COMPACT_ATOMS: atom_id res chain seq x y z
N MET A 1 3.21 -48.70 -44.59
CA MET A 1 2.56 -47.38 -44.64
C MET A 1 1.90 -47.14 -43.29
N LYS A 2 2.42 -46.16 -42.53
CA LYS A 2 1.99 -45.84 -41.16
C LYS A 2 0.69 -45.04 -41.20
N ALA A 3 -0.21 -45.38 -40.29
CA ALA A 3 -1.41 -44.61 -39.97
C ALA A 3 -1.03 -43.18 -39.55
N GLN A 4 -1.64 -42.19 -40.19
CA GLN A 4 -1.65 -40.82 -39.69
C GLN A 4 -2.74 -40.72 -38.63
N ILE A 5 -2.28 -40.53 -37.38
CA ILE A 5 -3.09 -40.14 -36.24
C ILE A 5 -3.30 -38.63 -36.41
N ASP A 6 -4.54 -38.22 -36.71
CA ASP A 6 -4.97 -36.83 -36.60
C ASP A 6 -5.08 -36.46 -35.12
N ASP A 7 -3.94 -36.16 -34.50
CA ASP A 7 -3.89 -35.39 -33.26
C ASP A 7 -4.22 -33.94 -33.62
N LYS A 8 -5.50 -33.60 -33.60
CA LYS A 8 -5.94 -32.20 -33.49
C LYS A 8 -5.45 -31.65 -32.15
N LYS A 9 -4.24 -31.10 -32.15
CA LYS A 9 -3.77 -30.15 -31.14
C LYS A 9 -4.76 -29.00 -31.07
N GLU A 10 -5.61 -29.00 -30.03
CA GLU A 10 -6.28 -27.80 -29.58
C GLU A 10 -5.22 -26.73 -29.32
N SER A 11 -5.31 -25.65 -30.08
CA SER A 11 -4.41 -24.50 -30.01
C SER A 11 -4.52 -23.86 -28.63
N LYS A 12 -3.50 -24.09 -27.78
CA LYS A 12 -3.23 -23.38 -26.53
C LYS A 12 -2.74 -21.93 -26.76
N ASP A 13 -3.21 -21.27 -27.82
CA ASP A 13 -2.81 -19.92 -28.17
C ASP A 13 -3.88 -18.94 -27.68
N GLY A 14 -3.63 -18.29 -26.53
CA GLY A 14 -4.42 -17.13 -26.12
C GLY A 14 -4.46 -16.81 -24.62
N ALA A 15 -4.08 -17.73 -23.74
CA ALA A 15 -4.02 -17.45 -22.31
C ALA A 15 -2.68 -16.79 -21.96
N LEU A 16 -2.69 -15.48 -21.73
CA LEU A 16 -1.57 -14.78 -21.12
C LEU A 16 -1.52 -15.17 -19.63
N ILE A 17 -0.34 -15.55 -19.14
CA ILE A 17 -0.12 -15.78 -17.71
C ILE A 17 0.28 -14.42 -17.12
N ASP A 18 -0.53 -13.95 -16.19
CA ASP A 18 -0.42 -12.58 -15.69
C ASP A 18 0.44 -12.47 -14.42
N PRO A 19 1.00 -11.27 -14.13
CA PRO A 19 1.80 -11.05 -12.94
C PRO A 19 1.01 -11.34 -11.66
N ASP A 20 1.68 -11.94 -10.69
CA ASP A 20 1.07 -12.32 -9.42
C ASP A 20 0.55 -11.10 -8.64
N PRO A 21 -0.76 -11.03 -8.32
CA PRO A 21 -1.32 -9.92 -7.57
C PRO A 21 -0.67 -9.70 -6.20
N VAL A 22 -0.11 -10.74 -5.54
CA VAL A 22 0.59 -10.59 -4.25
C VAL A 22 1.72 -9.57 -4.32
N SER A 23 2.41 -9.47 -5.46
CA SER A 23 3.47 -8.47 -5.65
C SER A 23 2.97 -7.02 -5.47
N ILE A 24 1.71 -6.76 -5.81
CA ILE A 24 1.06 -5.45 -5.64
C ILE A 24 0.84 -5.18 -4.15
N PHE A 25 0.28 -6.16 -3.44
CA PHE A 25 0.04 -6.04 -2.01
C PHE A 25 1.34 -5.88 -1.23
N LEU A 26 2.42 -6.58 -1.59
CA LEU A 26 3.72 -6.38 -0.95
C LEU A 26 4.28 -4.97 -1.20
N SER A 27 4.07 -4.44 -2.40
CA SER A 27 4.48 -3.06 -2.73
C SER A 27 3.72 -2.04 -1.89
N ILE A 28 2.40 -2.21 -1.76
CA ILE A 28 1.56 -1.39 -0.88
C ILE A 28 2.02 -1.49 0.57
N LEU A 29 2.22 -2.70 1.08
CA LEU A 29 2.63 -2.92 2.48
C LEU A 29 4.01 -2.32 2.76
N GLY A 30 4.97 -2.49 1.85
CA GLY A 30 6.29 -1.88 1.96
C GLY A 30 6.22 -0.36 2.01
N THR A 31 5.38 0.26 1.18
CA THR A 31 5.13 1.70 1.21
C THR A 31 4.49 2.15 2.54
N LEU A 32 3.48 1.43 3.04
CA LEU A 32 2.85 1.74 4.33
C LEU A 32 3.80 1.53 5.51
N GLY A 33 4.77 0.61 5.39
CA GLY A 33 5.90 0.47 6.32
C GLY A 33 6.78 1.73 6.42
N GLY A 34 6.78 2.58 5.39
CA GLY A 34 7.40 3.91 5.45
C GLY A 34 6.81 4.79 6.55
N LEU A 35 5.49 4.76 6.75
CA LEU A 35 4.83 5.45 7.86
C LEU A 35 5.27 4.89 9.22
N ALA A 36 5.46 3.57 9.35
CA ALA A 36 6.02 2.99 10.57
C ALA A 36 7.42 3.52 10.88
N SER A 37 8.22 3.85 9.85
CA SER A 37 9.53 4.49 10.03
C SER A 37 9.40 5.93 10.55
N ILE A 38 8.40 6.69 10.07
CA ILE A 38 8.08 8.03 10.61
C ILE A 38 7.68 7.92 12.09
N ILE A 39 6.89 6.91 12.45
CA ILE A 39 6.45 6.66 13.83
C ILE A 39 7.65 6.40 14.74
N ALA A 40 8.52 5.46 14.36
CA ALA A 40 9.73 5.14 15.12
C ALA A 40 10.64 6.36 15.28
N TYR A 41 10.70 7.23 14.26
CA TYR A 41 11.46 8.46 14.32
C TYR A 41 10.89 9.48 15.32
N ILE A 42 9.57 9.66 15.31
CA ILE A 42 8.88 10.54 16.27
C ILE A 42 9.10 10.03 17.70
N GLU A 43 8.96 8.72 17.91
CA GLU A 43 9.20 8.06 19.20
C GLU A 43 10.61 8.34 19.72
N TYR A 44 11.62 8.18 18.86
CA TYR A 44 13.02 8.48 19.19
C TYR A 44 13.24 9.95 19.58
N LYS A 45 12.64 10.89 18.84
CA LYS A 45 12.81 12.33 19.09
C LYS A 45 12.09 12.82 20.35
N MET A 46 10.99 12.20 20.75
CA MET A 46 10.32 12.52 22.03
C MET A 46 11.25 12.30 23.24
N GLY A 47 12.26 11.43 23.12
CA GLY A 47 13.27 11.19 24.14
C GLY A 47 14.42 12.21 24.17
N GLN A 48 14.52 13.14 23.21
CA GLN A 48 15.66 14.05 23.07
C GLN A 48 15.26 15.53 23.19
N ARG A 49 15.95 16.28 24.06
CA ARG A 49 15.85 17.75 24.10
C ARG A 49 16.73 18.33 22.98
N VAL A 50 16.16 18.56 21.80
CA VAL A 50 16.88 19.19 20.69
C VAL A 50 16.50 20.68 20.63
N GLN A 51 17.48 21.56 20.81
CA GLN A 51 17.37 22.99 20.53
C GLN A 51 17.76 23.24 19.07
N MET A 52 16.80 23.59 18.21
CA MET A 52 17.07 24.21 16.91
C MET A 52 15.99 25.26 16.66
N ARG A 53 16.36 26.52 16.44
CA ARG A 53 15.43 27.66 16.36
C ARG A 53 15.39 28.36 15.00
N GLU A 54 16.35 28.10 14.12
CA GLU A 54 16.42 28.78 12.83
C GLU A 54 15.76 27.91 11.76
N GLN A 55 14.62 28.37 11.21
CA GLN A 55 13.76 27.79 10.15
C GLN A 55 12.56 26.92 10.55
N GLU A 56 12.17 26.87 11.83
CA GLU A 56 11.02 26.06 12.30
C GLU A 56 9.74 26.27 11.48
N GLU A 57 9.37 27.52 11.18
CA GLU A 57 8.11 27.82 10.47
C GLU A 57 8.11 27.36 9.01
N LYS A 58 9.26 27.46 8.32
CA LYS A 58 9.39 26.96 6.94
C LYS A 58 9.30 25.44 6.93
N THR A 59 10.06 24.78 7.79
CA THR A 59 10.06 23.31 7.90
C THR A 59 8.69 22.78 8.32
N ARG A 60 7.98 23.48 9.21
CA ARG A 60 6.61 23.14 9.62
C ARG A 60 5.63 23.17 8.45
N ARG A 61 5.68 24.20 7.60
CA ARG A 61 4.83 24.30 6.40
C ARG A 61 5.15 23.20 5.40
N GLU A 62 6.44 22.98 5.11
CA GLU A 62 6.88 21.88 4.24
C GLU A 62 6.40 20.51 4.75
N LEU A 63 6.51 20.25 6.06
CA LEU A 63 5.99 19.03 6.68
C LEU A 63 4.46 18.92 6.53
N SER A 64 3.73 20.01 6.74
CA SER A 64 2.27 20.03 6.56
C SER A 64 1.87 19.68 5.13
N ASP A 65 2.57 20.23 4.13
CA ASP A 65 2.33 19.96 2.72
C ASP A 65 2.68 18.51 2.36
N LEU A 66 3.78 17.97 2.90
CA LEU A 66 4.18 16.58 2.71
C LEU A 66 3.16 15.59 3.31
N PHE A 67 2.66 15.85 4.52
CA PHE A 67 1.61 15.02 5.12
C PHE A 67 0.28 15.13 4.36
N MET A 68 -0.05 16.32 3.82
CA MET A 68 -1.22 16.47 2.96
C MET A 68 -1.06 15.67 1.66
N ALA A 69 0.10 15.73 1.02
CA ALA A 69 0.38 14.92 -0.16
C ALA A 69 0.27 13.43 0.17
N LEU A 70 0.82 12.98 1.30
CA LEU A 70 0.74 11.58 1.73
C LEU A 70 -0.72 11.14 2.01
N GLU A 71 -1.54 12.01 2.59
CA GLU A 71 -2.98 11.80 2.76
C GLU A 71 -3.67 11.56 1.40
N VAL A 72 -3.38 12.39 0.40
CA VAL A 72 -3.95 12.27 -0.96
C VAL A 72 -3.51 10.96 -1.61
N GLU A 73 -2.22 10.61 -1.53
CA GLU A 73 -1.72 9.36 -2.13
C GLU A 73 -2.37 8.11 -1.49
N ASN A 74 -2.63 8.12 -0.17
CA ASN A 74 -3.37 7.03 0.48
C ASN A 74 -4.82 6.92 -0.03
N ILE A 75 -5.52 8.03 -0.23
CA ILE A 75 -6.89 8.03 -0.79
C ILE A 75 -6.91 7.42 -2.18
N GLU A 76 -5.99 7.83 -3.04
CA GLU A 76 -5.89 7.32 -4.41
C GLU A 76 -5.49 5.83 -4.42
N LEU A 77 -4.57 5.43 -3.55
CA LEU A 77 -4.14 4.03 -3.41
C LEU A 77 -5.29 3.12 -2.97
N MET A 78 -6.14 3.58 -2.04
CA MET A 78 -7.35 2.87 -1.62
C MET A 78 -8.32 2.67 -2.79
N GLY A 79 -8.53 3.71 -3.61
CA GLY A 79 -9.37 3.61 -4.82
C GLY A 79 -8.83 2.60 -5.84
N LEU A 80 -7.51 2.56 -6.02
CA LEU A 80 -6.85 1.60 -6.91
C LEU A 80 -6.93 0.17 -6.38
N LEU A 81 -6.81 -0.03 -5.07
CA LEU A 81 -6.96 -1.34 -4.44
C LEU A 81 -8.37 -1.91 -4.67
N LYS A 82 -9.42 -1.10 -4.52
CA LYS A 82 -10.79 -1.48 -4.86
C LYS A 82 -10.96 -1.78 -6.34
N GLY A 83 -10.33 -0.99 -7.20
CA GLY A 83 -10.30 -1.25 -8.65
C GLY A 83 -9.67 -2.61 -8.97
N LEU A 84 -8.56 -2.94 -8.30
CA LEU A 84 -7.87 -4.22 -8.44
C LEU A 84 -8.74 -5.39 -7.99
N GLU A 85 -9.44 -5.26 -6.86
CA GLU A 85 -10.39 -6.28 -6.38
C GLU A 85 -11.44 -6.61 -7.44
N VAL A 86 -12.06 -5.58 -8.03
CA VAL A 86 -13.07 -5.73 -9.09
C VAL A 86 -12.48 -6.38 -10.34
N ILE A 87 -11.23 -6.06 -10.70
CA ILE A 87 -10.54 -6.67 -11.83
C ILE A 87 -10.31 -8.15 -11.58
N LEU A 88 -9.76 -8.52 -10.41
CA LEU A 88 -9.51 -9.91 -10.05
C LEU A 88 -10.81 -10.71 -10.01
N LEU A 89 -11.86 -10.18 -9.36
CA LEU A 89 -13.18 -10.83 -9.31
C LEU A 89 -13.77 -11.11 -10.69
N LYS A 90 -13.51 -10.25 -11.69
CA LYS A 90 -14.03 -10.38 -13.05
C LYS A 90 -13.17 -11.24 -13.97
N GLY A 91 -11.93 -11.54 -13.59
CA GLY A 91 -10.96 -12.16 -14.49
C GLY A 91 -10.21 -13.36 -13.94
N THR A 92 -10.46 -13.77 -12.70
CA THR A 92 -10.22 -15.15 -12.30
C THR A 92 -11.29 -16.06 -12.88
N ASP A 93 -10.86 -17.19 -13.46
CA ASP A 93 -11.76 -18.30 -13.80
C ASP A 93 -12.56 -18.66 -12.54
N HIS A 94 -13.89 -18.53 -12.62
CA HIS A 94 -14.81 -18.52 -11.47
C HIS A 94 -14.99 -19.89 -10.80
N THR A 95 -14.03 -20.79 -10.96
CA THR A 95 -14.07 -22.13 -10.35
C THR A 95 -13.85 -22.06 -8.85
N ILE A 96 -13.13 -21.05 -8.34
CA ILE A 96 -12.86 -20.87 -6.89
C ILE A 96 -13.02 -19.39 -6.50
N PRO A 97 -13.84 -19.05 -5.49
CA PRO A 97 -14.01 -17.67 -5.01
C PRO A 97 -12.80 -17.15 -4.21
N LEU A 98 -12.60 -15.82 -4.19
CA LEU A 98 -11.43 -15.18 -3.54
C LEU A 98 -11.27 -15.51 -2.05
N ASN A 99 -12.37 -15.74 -1.33
CA ASN A 99 -12.35 -16.10 0.08
C ASN A 99 -11.81 -17.52 0.36
N GLN A 100 -11.67 -18.34 -0.68
CA GLN A 100 -11.09 -19.69 -0.60
C GLN A 100 -9.67 -19.74 -1.16
N LEU A 101 -9.21 -18.69 -1.85
CA LEU A 101 -7.87 -18.63 -2.41
C LEU A 101 -6.88 -18.15 -1.34
N PRO A 102 -5.79 -18.91 -1.09
CA PRO A 102 -4.79 -18.51 -0.13
C PRO A 102 -4.05 -17.27 -0.63
N PHE A 103 -3.83 -16.30 0.26
CA PHE A 103 -3.06 -15.09 -0.04
C PHE A 103 -1.56 -15.40 -0.01
N GLU A 104 -1.06 -15.98 -1.10
CA GLU A 104 0.33 -16.34 -1.30
C GLU A 104 0.70 -16.29 -2.79
N PHE A 105 2.00 -16.23 -3.09
CA PHE A 105 2.46 -16.28 -4.47
C PHE A 105 1.99 -17.57 -5.15
N GLY A 106 1.33 -17.45 -6.30
CA GLY A 106 0.73 -18.52 -7.08
C GLY A 106 -0.63 -18.99 -6.56
N GLY A 107 -1.14 -18.40 -5.46
CA GLY A 107 -2.43 -18.73 -4.84
C GLY A 107 -3.63 -18.29 -5.69
N ILE A 108 -3.46 -17.26 -6.52
CA ILE A 108 -4.41 -16.86 -7.57
C ILE A 108 -3.73 -16.97 -8.94
N ARG A 109 -4.46 -17.50 -9.91
CA ARG A 109 -4.03 -17.53 -11.32
C ARG A 109 -5.13 -16.92 -12.17
N PRO A 110 -5.20 -15.58 -12.27
CA PRO A 110 -6.20 -14.94 -13.10
C PRO A 110 -5.98 -15.36 -14.56
N LEU A 111 -7.08 -15.53 -15.28
CA LEU A 111 -7.12 -15.82 -16.70
C LEU A 111 -7.88 -14.69 -17.37
N PHE A 112 -7.19 -13.59 -17.69
CA PHE A 112 -7.83 -12.42 -18.27
C PHE A 112 -8.11 -12.58 -19.77
N THR A 113 -9.18 -11.95 -20.24
CA THR A 113 -9.26 -11.52 -21.65
C THR A 113 -8.20 -10.44 -21.92
N TYR A 114 -7.83 -10.19 -23.17
CA TYR A 114 -6.89 -9.11 -23.52
C TYR A 114 -7.28 -7.74 -22.92
N GLN A 115 -8.57 -7.43 -22.89
CA GLN A 115 -9.07 -6.19 -22.28
C GLN A 115 -8.99 -6.21 -20.75
N GLY A 116 -9.23 -7.37 -20.13
CA GLY A 116 -9.04 -7.55 -18.68
C GLY A 116 -7.56 -7.37 -18.29
N TYR A 117 -6.66 -7.95 -19.07
CA TYR A 117 -5.22 -7.83 -18.85
C TYR A 117 -4.75 -6.39 -18.94
N ARG A 118 -5.17 -5.64 -19.98
CA ARG A 118 -4.82 -4.21 -20.09
C ARG A 118 -5.26 -3.40 -18.87
N LYS A 119 -6.47 -3.64 -18.36
CA LYS A 119 -6.96 -2.96 -17.16
C LYS A 119 -6.13 -3.33 -15.92
N PHE A 120 -5.77 -4.60 -15.79
CA PHE A 120 -4.89 -5.07 -14.73
C PHE A 120 -3.52 -4.40 -14.81
N ASP A 121 -2.88 -4.40 -15.97
CA ASP A 121 -1.57 -3.79 -16.21
C ASP A 121 -1.57 -2.28 -15.94
N GLU A 122 -2.57 -1.56 -16.43
CA GLU A 122 -2.76 -0.13 -16.14
C GLU A 122 -2.92 0.15 -14.64
N THR A 123 -3.67 -0.70 -13.93
CA THR A 123 -3.89 -0.60 -12.49
C THR A 123 -2.59 -0.88 -11.73
N LEU A 124 -1.89 -1.95 -12.08
CA LEU A 124 -0.58 -2.32 -11.52
C LEU A 124 0.44 -1.20 -11.69
N LEU A 125 0.58 -0.65 -12.90
CA LEU A 125 1.48 0.46 -13.19
C LEU A 125 1.14 1.70 -12.36
N THR A 126 -0.15 1.99 -12.20
CA THR A 126 -0.61 3.15 -11.41
C THR A 126 -0.32 2.94 -9.93
N ILE A 127 -0.63 1.77 -9.37
CA ILE A 127 -0.31 1.43 -7.98
C ILE A 127 1.20 1.55 -7.72
N ASN A 128 2.04 1.03 -8.61
CA ASN A 128 3.50 1.11 -8.45
C ASN A 128 4.00 2.57 -8.45
N ARG A 129 3.45 3.43 -9.33
CA ARG A 129 3.78 4.87 -9.33
C ARG A 129 3.38 5.54 -8.00
N LYS A 130 2.20 5.20 -7.47
CA LYS A 130 1.70 5.71 -6.20
C LYS A 130 2.56 5.25 -5.02
N CYS A 131 2.89 3.96 -4.98
CA CYS A 131 3.80 3.40 -3.99
C CYS A 131 5.17 4.10 -4.01
N GLY A 132 5.74 4.30 -5.21
CA GLY A 132 6.99 5.04 -5.39
C GLY A 132 6.91 6.49 -4.89
N LYS A 133 5.81 7.20 -5.20
CA LYS A 133 5.62 8.58 -4.73
C LYS A 133 5.52 8.67 -3.21
N MET A 134 4.80 7.75 -2.58
CA MET A 134 4.67 7.69 -1.12
C MET A 134 6.00 7.38 -0.42
N ILE A 135 6.85 6.52 -1.01
CA ILE A 135 8.21 6.28 -0.51
C ILE A 135 9.04 7.58 -0.57
N GLU A 136 8.96 8.32 -1.67
CA GLU A 136 9.63 9.62 -1.83
C GLU A 136 9.16 10.62 -0.76
N LEU A 137 7.84 10.75 -0.57
CA LEU A 137 7.24 11.62 0.46
C LEU A 137 7.70 11.23 1.86
N THR A 138 7.71 9.92 2.18
CA THR A 138 8.17 9.41 3.47
C THR A 138 9.63 9.81 3.73
N SER A 139 10.51 9.66 2.74
CA SER A 139 11.92 10.06 2.83
C SER A 139 12.05 11.56 3.10
N GLN A 140 11.29 12.40 2.38
CA GLN A 140 11.29 13.85 2.60
C GLN A 140 10.77 14.22 4.00
N ILE A 141 9.72 13.57 4.50
CA ILE A 141 9.20 13.77 5.85
C ILE A 141 10.27 13.46 6.89
N LEU A 142 10.93 12.30 6.79
CA LEU A 142 11.99 11.91 7.73
C LEU A 142 13.15 12.92 7.74
N GLN A 143 13.56 13.41 6.56
CA GLN A 143 14.59 14.46 6.45
C GLN A 143 14.17 15.76 7.15
N ARG A 144 12.89 16.14 7.10
CA ARG A 144 12.40 17.35 7.76
C ARG A 144 12.21 17.17 9.26
N LEU A 145 11.73 16.00 9.70
CA LEU A 145 11.65 15.65 11.12
C LEU A 145 13.04 15.63 11.79
N TYR A 146 14.11 15.44 11.02
CA TYR A 146 15.47 15.58 11.55
C TYR A 146 15.76 16.94 12.17
N TYR A 147 15.29 18.00 11.52
CA TYR A 147 15.48 19.39 11.91
C TYR A 147 14.29 19.98 12.68
N TYR A 148 13.17 19.26 12.76
CA TYR A 148 11.93 19.75 13.37
C TYR A 148 11.36 18.77 14.38
N SER A 149 11.20 19.22 15.63
CA SER A 149 10.64 18.40 16.70
C SER A 149 9.11 18.44 16.68
N LEU A 150 8.48 17.46 16.03
CA LEU A 150 7.04 17.32 16.04
C LEU A 150 6.53 17.00 17.46
N ARG A 151 5.66 17.85 18.00
CA ARG A 151 4.92 17.59 19.24
C ARG A 151 3.58 16.96 18.90
N ILE A 152 3.39 15.73 19.35
CA ILE A 152 2.12 15.01 19.24
C ILE A 152 1.57 14.72 20.63
N ASP A 153 0.25 14.65 20.74
CA ASP A 153 -0.39 14.23 21.98
C ASP A 153 -0.28 12.70 22.18
N LYS A 154 -0.58 12.26 23.40
CA LYS A 154 -0.50 10.85 23.77
C LYS A 154 -1.46 9.97 22.94
N SER A 155 -2.64 10.49 22.60
CA SER A 155 -3.65 9.74 21.84
C SER A 155 -3.17 9.45 20.43
N LEU A 156 -2.58 10.45 19.75
CA LEU A 156 -1.99 10.28 18.43
C LEU A 156 -0.83 9.29 18.48
N MET A 157 0.03 9.37 19.51
CA MET A 157 1.12 8.40 19.67
C MET A 157 0.61 6.96 19.84
N GLU A 158 -0.44 6.75 20.63
CA GLU A 158 -1.08 5.44 20.80
C GLU A 158 -1.67 4.92 19.47
N ASN A 159 -2.28 5.79 18.66
CA ASN A 159 -2.81 5.42 17.35
C ASN A 159 -1.70 5.03 16.35
N LEU A 160 -0.59 5.79 16.36
CA LEU A 160 0.59 5.48 15.55
C LEU A 160 1.19 4.11 15.91
N ILE A 161 1.29 3.79 17.21
CA ILE A 161 1.76 2.47 17.68
C ILE A 161 0.81 1.36 17.22
N LYS A 162 -0.51 1.54 17.40
CA LYS A 162 -1.51 0.55 16.94
C LYS A 162 -1.41 0.28 15.44
N PHE A 163 -1.18 1.31 14.64
CA PHE A 163 -0.99 1.17 13.20
C PHE A 163 0.25 0.34 12.85
N ARG A 164 1.39 0.58 13.50
CA ARG A 164 2.59 -0.27 13.36
C ARG A 164 2.28 -1.72 13.70
N ASP A 165 1.55 -1.95 14.78
CA ASP A 165 1.22 -3.31 15.22
C ASP A 165 0.24 -3.99 14.23
N GLN A 166 -0.70 -3.25 13.63
CA GLN A 166 -1.54 -3.74 12.54
C GLN A 166 -0.75 -4.14 11.29
N LEU A 167 0.26 -3.35 10.90
CA LEU A 167 1.15 -3.71 9.80
C LEU A 167 1.87 -5.04 10.06
N ASN A 168 2.35 -5.25 11.30
CA ASN A 168 2.99 -6.50 11.70
C ASN A 168 2.01 -7.69 11.64
N ILE A 169 0.77 -7.49 12.07
CA ILE A 169 -0.27 -8.52 11.98
C ILE A 169 -0.49 -8.93 10.52
N VAL A 170 -0.61 -7.97 9.60
CA VAL A 170 -0.82 -8.27 8.17
C VAL A 170 0.41 -8.94 7.54
N LEU A 171 1.62 -8.55 7.93
CA LEU A 171 2.86 -9.15 7.42
C LEU A 171 2.98 -10.65 7.75
N HIS A 172 2.43 -11.09 8.88
CA HIS A 172 2.58 -12.47 9.39
C HIS A 172 1.33 -13.33 9.29
N ALA A 173 0.18 -12.75 8.95
CA ALA A 173 -1.08 -13.48 8.92
C ALA A 173 -1.19 -14.37 7.67
N SER A 174 -1.56 -15.63 7.89
CA SER A 174 -2.13 -16.46 6.82
C SER A 174 -3.59 -16.05 6.63
N MET A 175 -3.95 -15.64 5.42
CA MET A 175 -5.27 -15.11 5.10
C MET A 175 -5.71 -15.49 3.68
N SER A 176 -6.98 -15.27 3.36
CA SER A 176 -7.48 -15.37 1.99
C SER A 176 -7.31 -14.05 1.23
N TYR A 177 -7.44 -14.05 -0.10
CA TYR A 177 -7.42 -12.80 -0.88
C TYR A 177 -8.53 -11.82 -0.47
N ASP A 178 -9.73 -12.32 -0.18
CA ASP A 178 -10.86 -11.51 0.30
C ASP A 178 -10.57 -10.85 1.66
N GLU A 179 -9.88 -11.58 2.55
CA GLU A 179 -9.41 -11.01 3.81
C GLU A 179 -8.26 -10.02 3.60
N ALA A 180 -7.34 -10.29 2.68
CA ALA A 180 -6.25 -9.39 2.34
C ALA A 180 -6.77 -8.04 1.82
N PHE A 181 -7.74 -8.03 0.90
CA PHE A 181 -8.36 -6.78 0.44
C PHE A 181 -8.93 -5.96 1.59
N ARG A 182 -9.74 -6.58 2.46
CA ARG A 182 -10.33 -5.89 3.62
C ARG A 182 -9.28 -5.32 4.56
N ARG A 183 -8.27 -6.12 4.95
CA ARG A 183 -7.22 -5.67 5.87
C ARG A 183 -6.36 -4.57 5.27
N TYR A 184 -6.04 -4.65 3.98
CA TYR A 184 -5.26 -3.61 3.31
C TYR A 184 -6.06 -2.30 3.17
N GLU A 185 -7.36 -2.37 2.87
CA GLU A 185 -8.23 -1.19 2.89
C GLU A 185 -8.24 -0.51 4.26
N GLU A 186 -8.41 -1.29 5.33
CA GLU A 186 -8.39 -0.79 6.70
C GLU A 186 -7.07 -0.09 7.04
N ILE A 187 -5.93 -0.69 6.68
CA ILE A 187 -4.61 -0.11 6.94
C ILE A 187 -4.38 1.15 6.09
N ILE A 188 -4.72 1.15 4.80
CA ILE A 188 -4.58 2.35 3.97
C ILE A 188 -5.45 3.49 4.51
N HIS A 189 -6.67 3.17 4.96
CA HIS A 189 -7.54 4.17 5.58
C HIS A 189 -6.95 4.71 6.90
N GLN A 190 -6.44 3.84 7.77
CA GLN A 190 -5.74 4.27 8.99
C GLN A 190 -4.52 5.16 8.66
N ALA A 191 -3.72 4.80 7.66
CA ALA A 191 -2.58 5.59 7.18
C ALA A 191 -2.99 6.99 6.70
N GLN A 192 -4.12 7.09 5.98
CA GLN A 192 -4.73 8.36 5.60
C GLN A 192 -5.08 9.21 6.83
N LEU A 193 -5.80 8.63 7.80
CA LEU A 193 -6.23 9.33 9.01
C LEU A 193 -5.03 9.83 9.82
N LEU A 194 -4.00 8.99 9.99
CA LEU A 194 -2.78 9.35 10.71
C LEU A 194 -2.00 10.45 10.00
N SER A 195 -1.92 10.42 8.66
CA SER A 195 -1.29 11.50 7.89
C SER A 195 -1.99 12.84 8.13
N ARG A 196 -3.33 12.83 8.20
CA ARG A 196 -4.14 14.02 8.53
C ARG A 196 -3.91 14.48 9.97
N GLU A 197 -3.92 13.57 10.95
CA GLU A 197 -3.70 13.91 12.36
C GLU A 197 -2.29 14.47 12.61
N LEU A 198 -1.26 13.88 11.98
CA LEU A 198 0.11 14.40 12.01
C LEU A 198 0.17 15.81 11.43
N ARG A 199 -0.51 16.07 10.31
CA ARG A 199 -0.63 17.42 9.73
C ARG A 199 -1.32 18.40 10.69
N GLU A 200 -2.40 17.98 11.35
CA GLU A 200 -3.09 18.83 12.31
C GLU A 200 -2.24 19.15 13.54
N SER A 201 -1.42 18.20 14.00
CA SER A 201 -0.51 18.42 15.14
C SER A 201 0.52 19.53 14.86
N LEU A 202 0.89 19.77 13.60
CA LEU A 202 1.75 20.88 13.20
C LEU A 202 1.05 22.25 13.31
N LYS A 203 -0.28 22.30 13.19
CA LYS A 203 -1.05 23.56 13.28
C LYS A 203 -1.28 24.02 14.71
N ARG A 204 -1.26 23.09 15.67
CA ARG A 204 -1.51 23.34 17.10
C ARG A 204 -0.26 23.79 17.88
N GLN A 205 0.90 23.85 17.21
CA GLN A 205 2.18 24.34 17.74
C GLN A 205 2.42 25.79 17.32
#